data_AF-A0A5B7G1Z8-F1
#
_entry.id   AF-A0A5B7G1Z8-F1
#
_cell.length_a   1.000
_cell.length_b   1.000
_cell.length_c   1.000
_cell.angle_alpha   90.00
_cell.angle_beta   90.00
_cell.angle_gamma   90.00
#
_symmetry.space_group_name_H-M   'P 1'
#
loop_
_entity.id
_entity.type
_entity.pdbx_description
1 polymer ?
#
loop_
_entity_poly.entity_id
_entity_poly.type
_entity_poly.pdbx_seq_one_letter_code
_entity_poly.pdbx_strand_id
1 'polypeptide(L)'
;MHDVDLLPLNPEVRYQFPEEGPYHVSAPHLHPRYHYPTFIGGILLVRREHFRLVDGLSNKYWGWGLEDDEFYARLKEAKLEIFRPGNLTSGIKDTFKHFHDQRRRRRDMIKCYNQQEVTRHRDRHTGLSTVKYSIQSRKEVSQLSAVTCWVLSDY
;
A
#
# COMPACT_ATOMS: atom_id res chain seq x y z
N MET A 1 2.56 -5.05 -0.78
CA MET A 1 1.31 -4.42 -0.30
C MET A 1 0.38 -4.32 -1.49
N HIS A 2 -0.89 -4.68 -1.37
CA HIS A 2 -1.81 -4.71 -2.50
C HIS A 2 -3.23 -4.44 -2.04
N ASP A 3 -3.84 -3.35 -2.52
CA ASP A 3 -5.25 -3.09 -2.30
C ASP A 3 -6.11 -4.18 -2.96
N VAL A 4 -7.12 -4.66 -2.23
CA VAL A 4 -7.99 -5.75 -2.70
C VAL A 4 -8.90 -5.34 -3.86
N ASP A 5 -9.14 -4.03 -4.04
CA ASP A 5 -10.06 -3.48 -5.02
C ASP A 5 -9.38 -2.97 -6.30
N LEU A 6 -8.05 -3.08 -6.42
CA LEU A 6 -7.29 -2.55 -7.55
C LEU A 6 -6.69 -3.69 -8.39
N LEU A 7 -7.38 -4.11 -9.46
CA LEU A 7 -6.93 -5.23 -10.30
C LEU A 7 -6.13 -4.75 -11.52
N PRO A 8 -4.94 -5.32 -11.80
CA PRO A 8 -4.22 -5.04 -13.04
C PRO A 8 -5.00 -5.61 -14.23
N LEU A 9 -5.19 -4.80 -15.27
CA LEU A 9 -5.80 -5.21 -16.54
C LEU A 9 -4.75 -5.38 -17.63
N ASN A 10 -3.71 -4.54 -17.63
CA ASN A 10 -2.64 -4.64 -18.61
C ASN A 10 -1.67 -5.78 -18.24
N PRO A 11 -1.48 -6.80 -19.10
CA PRO A 11 -0.56 -7.91 -18.86
C PRO A 11 0.92 -7.49 -18.81
N GLU A 12 1.26 -6.29 -19.28
CA GLU A 12 2.61 -5.72 -19.19
C GLU A 12 2.97 -5.26 -17.77
N VAL A 13 2.00 -5.17 -16.87
CA VAL A 13 2.22 -4.83 -15.46
C VAL A 13 3.01 -5.96 -14.78
N ARG A 14 4.26 -5.68 -14.40
CA ARG A 14 5.17 -6.67 -13.82
C ARG A 14 5.09 -6.67 -12.29
N TYR A 15 5.06 -7.89 -11.74
CA TYR A 15 5.17 -8.18 -10.30
C TYR A 15 6.51 -8.87 -9.97
N GLN A 16 7.54 -8.54 -10.73
CA GLN A 16 8.85 -9.15 -10.58
C GLN A 16 9.49 -8.77 -9.23
N PHE A 17 10.45 -9.58 -8.79
CA PHE A 17 11.21 -9.29 -7.58
C PHE A 17 11.88 -7.91 -7.73
N PRO A 18 11.68 -6.98 -6.78
CA PRO A 18 12.17 -5.61 -6.89
C PRO A 18 13.67 -5.53 -6.50
N GLU A 19 14.54 -5.99 -7.39
CA GLU A 19 16.00 -6.12 -7.17
C GLU A 19 16.66 -4.78 -6.83
N GLU A 20 16.34 -3.72 -7.57
CA GLU A 20 17.01 -2.41 -7.46
C GLU A 20 16.51 -1.58 -6.27
N GLY A 21 15.23 -1.70 -5.91
CA GLY A 21 14.58 -0.85 -4.92
C GLY A 21 13.08 -1.07 -4.86
N PRO A 22 12.35 -0.50 -3.87
CA PRO A 22 10.89 -0.54 -3.83
C PRO A 22 10.27 -0.22 -5.19
N TYR A 23 9.35 -1.06 -5.65
CA TYR A 23 8.70 -0.93 -6.95
C TYR A 23 7.22 -0.63 -6.79
N HIS A 24 6.81 0.59 -7.15
CA HIS A 24 5.44 1.08 -7.05
C HIS A 24 4.67 0.76 -8.34
N VAL A 25 3.94 -0.35 -8.30
CA VAL A 25 3.22 -0.93 -9.45
C VAL A 25 2.08 -0.02 -9.90
N SER A 26 1.29 0.51 -8.98
CA SER A 26 0.18 1.42 -9.28
C SER A 26 0.64 2.88 -9.30
N ALA A 27 1.62 3.18 -10.14
CA ALA A 27 2.24 4.49 -10.25
C ALA A 27 1.23 5.63 -10.49
N PRO A 28 1.55 6.89 -10.14
CA PRO A 28 0.61 8.02 -10.27
C PRO A 28 0.07 8.24 -11.69
N HIS A 29 0.87 7.92 -12.71
CA HIS A 29 0.48 8.03 -14.12
C HIS A 29 -0.37 6.84 -14.63
N LEU A 30 -0.61 5.83 -13.78
CA LEU A 30 -1.41 4.63 -14.07
C LEU A 30 -2.60 4.48 -13.12
N HIS A 31 -2.51 5.02 -11.90
CA HIS A 31 -3.56 4.90 -10.91
C HIS A 31 -4.80 5.71 -11.31
N PRO A 32 -6.04 5.18 -11.19
CA PRO A 32 -7.25 5.85 -11.65
C PRO A 32 -7.71 7.06 -10.81
N ARG A 33 -6.92 7.52 -9.83
CA ARG A 33 -7.38 8.53 -8.85
C ARG A 33 -6.28 9.42 -8.29
N TYR A 34 -5.12 8.86 -7.93
CA TYR A 34 -4.06 9.60 -7.27
C TYR A 34 -2.88 9.82 -8.22
N HIS A 35 -2.54 11.09 -8.46
CA HIS A 35 -1.60 11.49 -9.51
C HIS A 35 -0.43 12.34 -9.00
N TYR A 36 -0.28 12.47 -7.68
CA TYR A 36 0.77 13.31 -7.10
C TYR A 36 2.13 12.56 -7.04
N PRO A 37 3.28 13.25 -7.14
CA PRO A 37 4.57 12.59 -7.36
C PRO A 37 5.05 11.66 -6.26
N THR A 38 4.67 11.93 -5.01
CA THR A 38 5.08 11.16 -3.81
C THR A 38 4.15 10.00 -3.50
N PHE A 39 3.06 9.82 -4.24
CA PHE A 39 2.09 8.75 -4.02
C PHE A 39 2.74 7.38 -4.19
N ILE A 40 2.53 6.49 -3.20
CA ILE A 40 2.98 5.09 -3.21
C ILE A 40 1.90 4.09 -2.75
N GLY A 41 0.66 4.53 -2.57
CA GLY A 41 -0.47 3.68 -2.22
C GLY A 41 -0.93 2.78 -3.38
N GLY A 42 -1.93 1.93 -3.11
CA GLY A 42 -2.43 0.92 -4.04
C GLY A 42 -1.60 -0.36 -3.99
N ILE A 43 -0.58 -0.47 -4.85
CA ILE A 43 0.22 -1.68 -5.04
C ILE A 43 1.70 -1.31 -5.03
N LEU A 44 2.41 -1.82 -4.01
CA LEU A 44 3.83 -1.56 -3.76
C LEU A 44 4.57 -2.86 -3.42
N LEU A 45 5.66 -3.13 -4.13
CA LEU A 45 6.55 -4.25 -3.89
C LEU A 45 7.80 -3.76 -3.15
N VAL A 46 8.13 -4.41 -2.05
CA VAL A 46 9.27 -4.04 -1.21
C VAL A 46 10.02 -5.29 -0.81
N ARG A 47 11.34 -5.29 -0.95
CA ARG A 47 12.18 -6.38 -0.44
C ARG A 47 12.03 -6.48 1.08
N ARG A 48 12.09 -7.70 1.61
CA ARG A 48 12.00 -7.93 3.08
C ARG A 48 13.09 -7.16 3.84
N GLU A 49 14.30 -7.09 3.28
CA GLU A 49 15.41 -6.31 3.85
C GLU A 49 15.13 -4.80 3.87
N HIS A 50 14.61 -4.23 2.78
CA HIS A 50 14.21 -2.83 2.72
C HIS A 50 13.09 -2.51 3.70
N PHE A 51 12.09 -3.40 3.77
CA PHE A 51 10.98 -3.24 4.69
C PHE A 51 11.46 -3.25 6.16
N ARG A 52 12.41 -4.13 6.50
CA ARG A 52 13.03 -4.14 7.85
C ARG A 52 13.93 -2.94 8.10
N LEU A 53 14.71 -2.51 7.11
CA LEU A 53 15.62 -1.36 7.20
C LEU A 53 14.89 -0.10 7.65
N VAL A 54 13.64 0.08 7.20
CA VAL A 54 12.80 1.24 7.53
C VAL A 54 11.82 1.01 8.68
N ASP A 55 11.97 -0.12 9.38
CA ASP A 55 11.04 -0.59 10.41
C ASP A 55 9.57 -0.62 9.95
N GLY A 56 9.32 -1.07 8.72
CA GLY A 56 7.98 -1.19 8.15
C GLY A 56 7.19 0.12 8.07
N LEU A 57 5.86 0.02 8.17
CA LEU A 57 4.94 1.17 8.24
C LEU A 57 4.74 1.62 9.69
N SER A 58 4.36 2.89 9.87
CA SER A 58 3.89 3.40 11.16
C SER A 58 2.59 2.70 11.63
N ASN A 59 2.46 2.54 12.95
CA ASN A 59 1.26 2.00 13.61
C ASN A 59 0.27 3.10 14.05
N LYS A 60 0.47 4.37 13.66
CA LYS A 60 -0.32 5.52 14.13
C LYS A 60 -1.48 5.92 13.22
N TYR A 61 -1.58 5.31 12.05
CA TYR A 61 -2.56 5.69 11.03
C TYR A 61 -3.84 4.86 11.17
N TRP A 62 -4.85 5.47 11.79
CA TRP A 62 -6.19 4.90 11.96
C TRP A 62 -7.20 5.64 11.07
N GLY A 63 -8.02 4.89 10.34
CA GLY A 63 -8.86 5.46 9.28
C GLY A 63 -8.08 5.74 7.99
N TRP A 64 -8.68 6.51 7.07
CA TRP A 64 -8.12 6.69 5.74
C TRP A 64 -7.07 7.82 5.66
N GLY A 65 -5.93 7.49 5.04
CA GLY A 65 -4.96 8.40 4.45
C GLY A 65 -3.73 8.72 5.27
N LEU A 66 -2.67 9.11 4.54
CA LEU A 66 -1.34 9.55 4.99
C LEU A 66 -0.39 8.43 5.45
N GLU A 67 -0.83 7.17 5.54
CA GLU A 67 0.06 6.06 5.91
C GLU A 67 1.08 5.74 4.80
N ASP A 68 0.65 5.87 3.55
CA ASP A 68 1.47 5.69 2.36
C ASP A 68 2.46 6.86 2.18
N ASP A 69 2.01 8.08 2.45
CA ASP A 69 2.87 9.28 2.45
C ASP A 69 3.95 9.21 3.56
N GLU A 70 3.59 8.71 4.75
CA GLU A 70 4.56 8.49 5.84
C GLU A 70 5.58 7.41 5.46
N PHE A 71 5.11 6.32 4.86
CA PHE A 71 5.98 5.25 4.39
C PHE A 71 6.91 5.72 3.26
N TYR A 72 6.44 6.58 2.36
CA TYR A 72 7.28 7.22 1.33
C TYR A 72 8.43 8.00 1.97
N ALA A 73 8.14 8.79 3.02
CA ALA A 73 9.15 9.54 3.72
C ALA A 73 10.20 8.63 4.40
N ARG A 74 9.79 7.47 4.95
CA ARG A 74 10.73 6.46 5.47
C ARG A 74 11.67 5.93 4.40
N LEU A 75 11.14 5.55 3.23
CA LEU A 75 11.94 5.03 2.11
C LEU A 75 12.94 6.09 1.63
N LYS A 76 12.50 7.35 1.55
CA LYS A 76 13.38 8.48 1.17
C LYS A 76 14.49 8.75 2.18
N GLU A 77 14.18 8.75 3.48
CA GLU A 77 15.19 8.92 4.54
C GLU A 77 16.24 7.80 4.53
N ALA A 78 15.83 6.58 4.22
CA ALA A 78 16.71 5.42 4.04
C ALA A 78 17.45 5.42 2.68
N LYS A 79 17.28 6.47 1.86
CA LYS A 79 17.89 6.62 0.53
C LYS A 79 17.54 5.47 -0.43
N LEU A 80 16.35 4.89 -0.27
CA LEU A 80 15.83 3.89 -1.19
C LEU A 80 15.17 4.59 -2.38
N GLU A 81 15.65 4.27 -3.57
CA GLU A 81 15.04 4.73 -4.82
C GLU A 81 13.77 3.94 -5.11
N ILE A 82 12.72 4.65 -5.51
CA ILE A 82 11.41 4.05 -5.80
C ILE A 82 11.25 3.98 -7.31
N PHE A 83 11.16 2.76 -7.80
CA PHE A 83 10.99 2.45 -9.20
C PHE A 83 9.50 2.33 -9.55
N ARG A 84 9.16 2.64 -10.79
CA ARG A 84 7.78 2.64 -11.30
C ARG A 84 7.77 2.02 -12.69
N PRO A 85 6.65 1.43 -13.15
CA PRO A 85 6.52 1.03 -14.54
C PRO A 85 6.76 2.22 -15.47
N GLY A 86 7.47 1.96 -16.57
CA GLY A 86 7.65 2.89 -17.67
C GLY A 86 7.20 2.25 -18.97
N ASN A 87 6.76 3.07 -19.93
CA ASN A 87 6.45 2.66 -21.30
C ASN A 87 5.37 1.56 -21.42
N LEU A 88 4.36 1.57 -20.54
CA LEU A 88 3.17 0.74 -20.74
C LEU A 88 2.33 1.28 -21.88
N THR A 89 1.64 0.39 -22.59
CA THR A 89 0.67 0.75 -23.63
C THR A 89 -0.62 1.36 -23.06
N SER A 90 -0.90 1.12 -21.78
CA SER A 90 -2.06 1.61 -21.04
C SER A 90 -1.72 2.82 -20.15
N GLY A 91 -2.76 3.54 -19.69
CA GLY A 91 -2.65 4.67 -18.76
C GLY A 91 -3.69 4.63 -17.64
N ILE A 92 -4.07 5.80 -17.13
CA ILE A 92 -4.96 5.94 -15.95
C ILE A 92 -6.36 5.32 -16.10
N LYS A 93 -6.80 5.01 -17.33
CA LYS A 93 -8.16 4.53 -17.62
C LYS A 93 -8.25 3.01 -17.72
N ASP A 94 -7.16 2.35 -18.05
CA ASP A 94 -7.14 0.97 -18.55
C ASP A 94 -5.96 0.13 -18.04
N THR A 95 -5.04 0.71 -17.25
CA THR A 95 -4.01 -0.10 -16.58
C THR A 95 -4.59 -0.92 -15.42
N PHE A 96 -5.45 -0.29 -14.61
CA PHE A 96 -6.07 -0.91 -13.45
C PHE A 96 -7.58 -0.73 -13.44
N LYS A 97 -8.30 -1.76 -13.01
CA LYS A 97 -9.72 -1.69 -12.67
C LYS A 97 -9.87 -1.45 -11.17
N HIS A 98 -10.44 -0.31 -10.79
CA HIS A 98 -10.71 0.02 -9.40
C HIS A 98 -12.16 -0.30 -9.02
N PHE A 99 -12.38 -1.39 -8.29
CA PHE A 99 -13.70 -1.86 -7.81
C PHE A 99 -14.17 -1.10 -6.56
N HIS A 100 -14.26 0.23 -6.68
CA HIS A 100 -14.55 1.10 -5.55
C HIS A 100 -15.78 1.98 -5.80
N ASP A 101 -16.95 1.49 -5.39
CA ASP A 101 -18.16 2.30 -5.31
C ASP A 101 -18.15 3.15 -4.03
N GLN A 102 -17.89 4.44 -4.18
CA GLN A 102 -17.79 5.38 -3.05
C GLN A 102 -19.07 5.49 -2.20
N ARG A 103 -20.24 5.15 -2.76
CA ARG A 103 -21.51 5.16 -2.01
C ARG A 103 -21.61 3.94 -1.09
N ARG A 104 -21.13 2.79 -1.56
CA ARG A 104 -21.17 1.51 -0.82
C ARG A 104 -19.93 1.27 0.05
N ARG A 105 -18.79 1.83 -0.34
CA ARG A 105 -17.47 1.68 0.29
C ARG A 105 -16.93 3.05 0.68
N ARG A 106 -17.66 3.75 1.56
CA ARG A 106 -17.24 5.06 2.06
C ARG A 106 -15.92 4.94 2.79
N ARG A 107 -14.96 5.81 2.47
CA ARG A 107 -13.71 5.95 3.22
C ARG A 107 -13.99 6.55 4.59
N ASP A 108 -13.34 6.02 5.62
CA ASP A 108 -13.36 6.63 6.95
C ASP A 108 -12.41 7.83 6.98
N MET A 109 -12.96 9.03 6.78
CA MET A 109 -12.20 10.28 6.72
C MET A 109 -12.20 11.04 8.04
N ILE A 110 -12.91 10.55 9.06
CA ILE A 110 -13.09 11.27 10.32
C ILE A 110 -11.74 11.38 11.02
N LYS A 111 -11.41 12.59 11.47
CA LYS A 111 -10.20 12.85 12.27
C LYS A 111 -10.61 13.14 13.70
N CYS A 112 -10.10 12.33 14.62
CA CYS A 112 -10.43 12.43 16.04
C CYS A 112 -9.34 13.21 16.79
N TYR A 113 -9.73 14.10 17.70
CA TYR A 113 -8.80 14.88 18.53
C TYR A 113 -7.71 15.58 17.69
N ASN A 114 -6.43 15.38 18.02
CA ASN A 114 -5.28 15.97 17.33
C ASN A 114 -4.79 15.14 16.12
N GLN A 115 -5.57 14.16 15.64
CA GLN A 115 -5.16 13.27 14.55
C GLN A 115 -4.73 14.02 13.28
N GLN A 116 -5.39 15.14 12.96
CA GLN A 116 -5.09 15.94 11.78
C GLN A 116 -3.69 16.57 11.81
N GLU A 117 -3.15 16.84 12.99
CA GLU A 117 -1.80 17.36 13.19
C GLU A 117 -0.79 16.21 13.22
N VAL A 118 -1.00 15.22 14.09
CA VAL A 118 -0.01 14.15 14.34
C VAL A 118 0.27 13.27 13.13
N THR A 119 -0.71 13.07 12.25
CA THR A 119 -0.54 12.27 11.02
C THR A 119 0.36 12.94 9.98
N ARG A 120 0.65 14.24 10.13
CA ARG A 120 1.57 14.98 9.26
C ARG A 120 3.00 15.03 9.81
N HIS A 121 3.24 14.53 11.02
CA HIS A 121 4.57 14.43 11.59
C HIS A 121 5.22 13.09 11.27
N ARG A 122 6.55 13.09 11.06
CA ARG A 122 7.32 11.87 10.86
C ARG A 122 7.24 11.00 12.11
N ASP A 123 6.75 9.77 11.96
CA ASP A 123 6.77 8.80 13.05
C ASP A 123 8.10 8.06 13.08
N ARG A 124 8.91 8.36 14.09
CA ARG A 124 10.19 7.67 14.35
C ARG A 124 10.12 6.68 15.51
N HIS A 125 8.93 6.46 16.07
CA HIS A 125 8.76 5.72 17.31
C HIS A 125 8.07 4.38 17.14
N THR A 126 7.27 4.21 16.09
CA THR A 126 6.53 2.97 15.86
C THR A 126 6.83 2.38 14.49
N GLY A 127 6.68 1.07 14.37
CA GLY A 127 6.95 0.34 13.14
C GLY A 127 6.67 -1.15 13.26
N LEU A 128 7.28 -1.92 12.36
CA LEU A 128 7.28 -3.39 12.36
C LEU A 128 7.73 -3.97 13.70
N SER A 129 8.76 -3.39 14.31
CA SER A 129 9.33 -3.87 15.57
C SER A 129 8.44 -3.61 16.78
N THR A 130 7.49 -2.67 16.67
CA THR A 130 6.65 -2.21 17.79
C THR A 130 5.17 -2.54 17.62
N VAL A 131 4.77 -3.11 16.49
CA VAL A 131 3.36 -3.40 16.21
C VAL A 131 2.83 -4.38 17.24
N LYS A 132 1.67 -4.05 17.82
CA LYS A 132 1.01 -4.90 18.80
C LYS A 132 -0.22 -5.49 18.14
N TYR A 133 -0.23 -6.81 18.02
CA TYR A 133 -1.36 -7.58 17.51
C TYR A 133 -1.31 -8.99 18.08
N SER A 134 -2.44 -9.67 18.07
CA SER A 134 -2.52 -11.10 18.35
C SER A 134 -3.45 -11.78 17.34
N ILE A 135 -2.97 -12.88 16.76
CA ILE A 135 -3.75 -13.64 15.77
C ILE A 135 -4.82 -14.46 16.51
N GLN A 136 -6.09 -14.13 16.28
CA GLN A 136 -7.23 -14.87 16.82
C GLN A 136 -7.53 -16.15 16.04
N SER A 137 -7.47 -16.05 14.71
CA SER A 137 -7.80 -17.18 13.83
C SER A 137 -7.03 -17.14 12.52
N ARG A 138 -6.83 -18.32 11.95
CA ARG A 138 -6.28 -18.51 10.60
C ARG A 138 -7.23 -19.43 9.85
N LYS A 139 -7.80 -18.94 8.76
CA LYS A 139 -8.73 -19.72 7.94
C LYS A 139 -8.22 -19.79 6.51
N GLU A 140 -8.03 -21.02 6.03
CA GLU A 140 -7.82 -21.27 4.62
C GLU A 140 -9.15 -21.12 3.87
N VAL A 141 -9.14 -20.37 2.78
CA VAL A 141 -10.28 -20.19 1.89
C VAL A 141 -9.89 -20.76 0.53
N SER A 142 -10.48 -21.91 0.20
CA SER A 142 -10.25 -22.65 -1.06
C SER A 142 -11.43 -22.54 -2.04
N GLN A 143 -12.49 -21.82 -1.68
CA GLN A 143 -13.74 -21.74 -2.45
C GLN A 143 -13.74 -20.68 -3.56
N LEU A 144 -12.64 -19.96 -3.76
CA LEU A 144 -12.48 -18.98 -4.83
C LEU A 144 -11.71 -19.61 -5.99
N SER A 145 -12.40 -20.36 -6.84
CA SER A 145 -11.93 -20.72 -8.19
C SER A 145 -10.46 -21.18 -8.28
N ALA A 146 -10.10 -22.22 -7.52
CA ALA A 146 -8.77 -22.84 -7.47
C ALA A 146 -7.62 -21.97 -6.90
N VAL A 147 -7.93 -20.84 -6.25
CA VAL A 147 -6.96 -20.02 -5.51
C VAL A 147 -7.07 -20.31 -4.02
N THR A 148 -5.94 -20.65 -3.40
CA THR A 148 -5.83 -20.74 -1.94
C THR A 148 -5.40 -19.40 -1.38
N CYS A 149 -6.19 -18.85 -0.45
CA CYS A 149 -5.77 -17.70 0.35
C CYS A 149 -6.02 -17.95 1.83
N TRP A 150 -5.29 -17.21 2.68
CA TRP A 150 -5.44 -17.25 4.13
C TRP A 150 -6.05 -15.95 4.61
N VAL A 151 -7.11 -16.07 5.43
CA VAL A 151 -7.66 -14.94 6.18
C VAL A 151 -7.10 -15.01 7.60
N LEU A 152 -6.48 -13.91 8.02
CA LEU A 152 -5.99 -13.71 9.38
C LEU A 152 -6.91 -12.69 10.07
N SER A 153 -7.33 -12.99 11.29
CA SER A 153 -8.05 -12.03 12.14
C SER A 153 -7.23 -11.71 13.38
N ASP A 154 -7.20 -10.44 13.76
CA ASP A 154 -6.40 -9.90 14.86
C ASP A 154 -7.17 -8.89 15.74
N TYR A 155 -6.55 -8.51 16.86
CA TYR A 155 -6.96 -7.45 17.79
C TYR A 155 -5.74 -6.70 18.30
#